data_AF-A0A842QBC4-F1
#
_entry.id   AF-A0A842QBC4-F1
#
_cell.length_a   1.000
_cell.length_b   1.000
_cell.length_c   1.000
_cell.angle_alpha   90.00
_cell.angle_beta   90.00
_cell.angle_gamma   90.00
#
_symmetry.space_group_name_H-M   'P 1'
#
loop_
_entity.id
_entity.type
_entity.pdbx_description
1 polymer ?
#
loop_
_entity_poly.entity_id
_entity_poly.type
_entity_poly.pdbx_seq_one_letter_code
_entity_poly.pdbx_strand_id
1 'polypeptide(L)' 'MPVKKYDKIIPGVLKLLEKESPVTTAMVAEKLDVNWSTAQRALFEIERKGKIKGKSISGRNVWWVRLE' A
#
# COMPACT_ATOMS: atom_id res chain seq x y z
N MET A 1 -6.76 2.39 18.51
CA MET A 1 -7.27 3.58 17.79
C MET A 1 -6.82 3.49 16.35
N PRO A 2 -7.70 3.48 15.33
CA PRO A 2 -7.25 3.57 13.93
C PRO A 2 -6.70 4.99 13.72
N VAL A 3 -5.43 5.07 13.35
CA VAL A 3 -4.72 6.34 13.22
C VAL A 3 -5.26 7.04 11.96
N LYS A 4 -6.07 8.10 12.14
CA LYS A 4 -6.59 8.98 11.05
C LYS A 4 -5.50 9.61 10.16
N LYS A 5 -4.22 9.36 10.44
CA LYS A 5 -3.06 9.93 9.76
C LYS A 5 -2.88 9.42 8.33
N TYR A 6 -3.32 8.19 8.03
CA TYR A 6 -3.04 7.54 6.74
C TYR A 6 -4.16 7.72 5.69
N ASP A 7 -5.33 8.22 6.08
CA ASP A 7 -6.48 8.39 5.17
C ASP A 7 -6.17 9.29 3.97
N LYS A 8 -5.26 10.26 4.14
CA LYS A 8 -4.80 11.13 3.05
C LYS A 8 -3.93 10.43 2.01
N ILE A 9 -3.24 9.34 2.41
CA ILE A 9 -2.26 8.63 1.58
C ILE A 9 -2.93 7.45 0.86
N ILE A 10 -3.95 6.84 1.47
CA ILE A 10 -4.75 5.74 0.90
C ILE A 10 -5.18 5.98 -0.56
N PRO A 11 -5.79 7.12 -0.95
CA PRO A 11 -6.19 7.33 -2.34
C PRO A 11 -5.00 7.36 -3.30
N GLY A 12 -3.85 7.89 -2.88
CA GLY A 12 -2.61 7.87 -3.66
C GLY A 12 -2.07 6.46 -3.85
N VAL A 13 -2.10 5.63 -2.80
CA VAL A 13 -1.69 4.23 -2.84
C VAL A 13 -2.56 3.42 -3.81
N LEU A 14 -3.89 3.58 -3.74
CA LEU A 14 -4.82 2.90 -4.63
C LEU A 14 -4.59 3.31 -6.09
N LYS A 15 -4.47 4.61 -6.37
CA LYS A 15 -4.20 5.11 -7.72
C LYS A 15 -2.88 4.57 -8.28
N LEU A 16 -1.86 4.44 -7.44
CA LEU A 16 -0.59 3.85 -7.84
C LEU A 16 -0.75 2.37 -8.18
N LEU A 17 -1.45 1.60 -7.33
CA LEU A 17 -1.72 0.17 -7.53
C LEU A 17 -2.60 -0.12 -8.76
N GLU A 18 -3.55 0.76 -9.08
CA GLU A 18 -4.35 0.65 -10.31
C GLU A 18 -3.51 0.88 -11.58
N LYS A 19 -2.49 1.75 -11.49
CA LYS A 19 -1.62 2.08 -12.63
C LYS A 19 -0.45 1.11 -12.78
N GLU A 20 0.15 0.69 -11.67
CA GLU A 20 1.27 -0.25 -11.57
C GLU A 20 0.89 -1.28 -10.49
N SER A 21 0.53 -2.49 -10.90
CA SER A 21 0.46 -3.65 -10.01
C SER A 21 1.14 -4.85 -10.66
N PRO A 22 1.94 -5.64 -9.91
CA PRO A 22 2.22 -5.51 -8.47
C PRO A 22 3.29 -4.44 -8.13
N VAL A 23 3.21 -3.84 -6.93
CA VAL A 23 4.21 -2.87 -6.41
C VAL A 23 4.77 -3.29 -5.06
N THR A 24 5.96 -2.80 -4.71
CA THR A 24 6.56 -3.03 -3.39
C THR A 24 6.27 -1.87 -2.43
N THR A 25 6.37 -2.11 -1.12
CA THR A 25 6.29 -1.03 -0.12
C THR A 25 7.29 0.09 -0.37
N ALA A 26 8.49 -0.24 -0.87
CA ALA A 26 9.53 0.74 -1.19
C ALA A 26 9.09 1.66 -2.34
N MET A 27 8.57 1.07 -3.43
CA MET A 27 8.03 1.86 -4.56
C MET A 27 6.89 2.78 -4.12
N VAL A 28 6.00 2.30 -3.25
CA VAL A 28 4.89 3.12 -2.72
C VAL A 28 5.43 4.29 -1.89
N ALA A 29 6.46 4.04 -1.06
CA ALA A 29 7.10 5.07 -0.27
C ALA A 29 7.77 6.14 -1.14
N GLU A 30 8.51 5.73 -2.16
CA GLU A 30 9.20 6.64 -3.09
C GLU A 30 8.21 7.44 -3.95
N LYS A 31 7.20 6.79 -4.53
CA LYS A 31 6.24 7.45 -5.44
C LYS A 31 5.33 8.45 -4.71
N LEU A 32 5.05 8.21 -3.43
CA LEU A 32 4.19 9.07 -2.62
C LEU A 32 4.97 10.03 -1.73
N ASP A 33 6.31 10.02 -1.81
CA ASP A 33 7.20 10.81 -0.95
C ASP A 33 6.88 10.67 0.55
N VAL A 34 6.75 9.42 1.01
CA VAL A 34 6.46 9.10 2.41
C VAL A 34 7.47 8.13 2.97
N ASN A 35 7.65 8.15 4.29
CA ASN A 35 8.52 7.18 4.96
C ASN A 35 7.99 5.75 4.74
N TRP A 36 8.92 4.79 4.55
CA TRP A 36 8.61 3.38 4.34
C TRP A 36 7.66 2.79 5.40
N SER A 37 7.85 3.11 6.68
CA SER A 37 6.95 2.62 7.76
C SER A 37 5.53 3.18 7.64
N THR A 38 5.38 4.37 7.06
CA THR A 38 4.08 5.00 6.79
C THR A 38 3.40 4.32 5.60
N ALA A 39 4.13 4.10 4.51
CA ALA A 39 3.63 3.34 3.35
C ALA A 39 3.18 1.93 3.77
N GLN A 40 4.00 1.23 4.56
CA GLN A 40 3.67 -0.11 5.05
C GLN A 40 2.37 -0.13 5.85
N ARG A 41 2.22 0.78 6.83
CA ARG A 41 0.99 0.87 7.63
C ARG A 41 -0.23 1.22 6.79
N ALA A 42 -0.09 2.13 5.82
CA ALA A 42 -1.18 2.46 4.91
C ALA A 42 -1.62 1.23 4.09
N LEU A 43 -0.67 0.48 3.52
CA LEU A 43 -0.95 -0.73 2.76
C LEU A 43 -1.67 -1.80 3.61
N PHE A 44 -1.21 -2.06 4.83
CA PHE A 44 -1.90 -2.98 5.75
C PHE A 44 -3.32 -2.53 6.11
N GLU A 45 -3.56 -1.23 6.33
CA GLU A 45 -4.91 -0.72 6.59
C GLU A 45 -5.83 -0.89 5.37
N ILE A 46 -5.30 -0.75 4.15
CA ILE A 46 -6.06 -0.97 2.90
C ILE A 46 -6.34 -2.46 2.68
N GLU A 47 -5.36 -3.33 2.98
CA GLU A 47 -5.51 -4.78 2.93
C GLU A 47 -6.57 -5.24 3.93
N ARG A 48 -6.56 -4.73 5.17
CA ARG A 48 -7.58 -5.04 6.18
C ARG A 48 -8.98 -4.60 5.73
N LYS A 49 -9.09 -3.56 4.90
CA LYS A 49 -10.34 -3.12 4.26
C LYS A 49 -10.72 -3.96 3.04
N GLY A 50 -9.92 -4.95 2.66
CA GLY A 50 -10.19 -5.90 1.58
C GLY A 50 -9.92 -5.39 0.16
N LYS A 51 -9.39 -4.18 -0.01
CA LYS A 51 -9.20 -3.56 -1.34
C LYS A 51 -7.95 -4.04 -2.08
N ILE A 52 -6.93 -4.49 -1.34
CA ILE A 52 -5.66 -4.95 -1.89
C ILE A 52 -5.27 -6.25 -1.21
N LYS A 53 -4.31 -6.97 -1.79
CA LYS A 53 -3.64 -8.10 -1.13
C LYS A 53 -2.13 -7.86 -1.08
N GLY A 54 -1.52 -8.28 0.02
CA GLY A 54 -0.07 -8.34 0.17
C GLY A 54 0.46 -9.77 0.21
N LYS A 55 1.70 -9.97 -0.23
CA LYS A 55 2.47 -11.19 0.03
C LYS A 55 3.95 -10.87 0.16
N SER A 56 4.63 -11.58 1.06
CA SER A 56 6.09 -11.54 1.14
C SER A 56 6.69 -12.46 0.10
N ILE A 57 7.52 -11.90 -0.79
CA ILE A 57 8.25 -12.61 -1.85
C ILE A 57 9.73 -12.25 -1.70
N SER A 58 10.58 -13.25 -1.44
CA SER A 58 12.03 -13.09 -1.27
C SER A 58 12.42 -11.96 -0.30
N GLY A 59 11.72 -11.86 0.84
CA GLY A 59 11.98 -10.84 1.86
C GLY A 59 11.42 -9.45 1.55
N ARG A 60 10.64 -9.29 0.47
CA ARG A 60 9.98 -8.03 0.11
C ARG A 60 8.47 -8.18 0.16
N ASN A 61 7.80 -7.18 0.75
CA ASN A 61 6.34 -7.10 0.72
C ASN A 61 5.90 -6.54 -0.64
N VAL A 62 5.15 -7.35 -1.38
CA VAL A 62 4.59 -7.05 -2.70
C VAL A 62 3.08 -6.96 -2.57
N TRP A 63 2.49 -5.97 -3.23
CA TRP A 63 1.08 -5.60 -3.09
C TRP A 63 0.43 -5.46 -4.46
N TRP A 64 -0.85 -5.86 -4.56
CA TRP A 64 -1.64 -5.74 -5.78
C TRP A 64 -3.12 -5.48 -5.47
N VAL A 65 -3.83 -4.88 -6.42
CA VAL A 65 -5.28 -4.66 -6.31
C VAL A 65 -5.98 -6.02 -6.30
N ARG A 66 -6.93 -6.18 -5.39
CA ARG A 66 -7.85 -7.32 -5.43
C ARG A 66 -8.96 -6.95 -6.42
N LEU A 67 -8.80 -7.37 -7.67
CA LEU A 67 -9.91 -7.39 -8.64
C LEU A 67 -10.88 -8.49 -8.19
N GLU A 68 -12.04 -8.10 -7.69
CA GLU A 68 -13.24 -8.94 -7.64
C GLU A 68 -14.15 -8.57 -8.80
#